data_AF-A0A396C1T0-F1
#
_entry.id   AF-A0A396C1T0-F1
#
_cell.length_a   1.000
_cell.length_b   1.000
_cell.length_c   1.000
_cell.angle_alpha   90.00
_cell.angle_beta   90.00
_cell.angle_gamma   90.00
#
_symmetry.space_group_name_H-M   'P 1'
#
loop_
_entity.id
_entity.type
_entity.pdbx_description
1 polymer ?
#
loop_
_entity_poly.entity_id
_entity_poly.type
_entity_poly.pdbx_seq_one_letter_code
_entity_poly.pdbx_strand_id
1 'polypeptide(L)' 'MVLNIVKNNQDVSNIEGCVKEVFGNSEVSVKKDYGISVDIVVTGENGLHSLEGLKELESYFNDYDIRIW' A
#
# COMPACT_ATOMS: atom_id res chain seq x y z
N MET A 1 1.29 7.39 6.05
CA MET A 1 2.31 7.26 4.99
C MET A 1 1.62 7.16 3.65
N VAL A 2 2.32 7.46 2.56
CA VAL A 2 1.80 7.22 1.21
C VAL A 2 2.64 6.13 0.54
N LEU A 3 1.98 5.07 0.07
CA LEU A 3 2.58 4.02 -0.73
C LEU A 3 2.23 4.25 -2.19
N ASN A 4 3.23 4.39 -3.06
CA ASN A 4 3.04 4.26 -4.50
C ASN A 4 3.34 2.82 -4.89
N ILE A 5 2.34 2.09 -5.38
CA ILE A 5 2.44 0.67 -5.74
C ILE A 5 2.20 0.52 -7.25
N VAL A 6 3.13 -0.12 -7.96
CA VAL A 6 2.97 -0.48 -9.39
C VAL A 6 1.92 -1.58 -9.51
N LYS A 7 0.95 -1.42 -10.42
CA LYS A 7 -0.20 -2.31 -10.48
C LYS A 7 0.11 -3.72 -10.97
N ASN A 8 1.04 -3.87 -11.91
CA ASN A 8 1.42 -5.17 -12.50
C ASN A 8 0.23 -6.07 -12.86
N ASN A 9 -0.74 -5.54 -13.62
CA ASN A 9 -1.99 -6.20 -14.00
C ASN A 9 -2.97 -6.50 -12.85
N GLN A 10 -2.76 -5.95 -11.66
CA GLN A 10 -3.74 -6.00 -10.58
C GLN A 10 -4.68 -4.79 -10.60
N ASP A 11 -5.93 -5.04 -10.24
CA ASP A 11 -6.90 -3.98 -10.01
C ASP A 11 -6.58 -3.20 -8.73
N VAL A 12 -6.92 -1.92 -8.73
CA VAL A 12 -6.68 -1.01 -7.60
C VAL A 12 -7.34 -1.53 -6.31
N SER A 13 -8.53 -2.11 -6.40
CA SER A 13 -9.24 -2.69 -5.26
C SER A 13 -8.52 -3.91 -4.66
N ASN A 14 -7.80 -4.69 -5.46
CA ASN A 14 -6.99 -5.81 -4.95
C ASN A 14 -5.76 -5.28 -4.21
N ILE A 15 -5.12 -4.25 -4.76
CA ILE A 15 -3.96 -3.60 -4.13
C ILE A 15 -4.36 -2.97 -2.79
N GLU A 16 -5.46 -2.21 -2.79
CA GLU A 16 -6.03 -1.62 -1.58
C GLU A 16 -6.36 -2.69 -0.53
N GLY A 17 -6.97 -3.80 -0.96
CA GLY A 17 -7.26 -4.95 -0.10
C GLY A 17 -6.01 -5.54 0.55
N CYS A 18 -4.94 -5.77 -0.23
CA CYS A 18 -3.67 -6.29 0.30
C CYS A 18 -3.05 -5.33 1.33
N VAL A 19 -3.02 -4.03 1.01
CA VAL A 19 -2.52 -3.01 1.96
C VAL A 19 -3.38 -2.97 3.23
N LYS A 20 -4.70 -3.12 3.10
CA LYS A 20 -5.62 -3.15 4.24
C LYS A 20 -5.42 -4.39 5.11
N GLU A 21 -5.16 -5.55 4.52
CA GLU A 21 -4.86 -6.79 5.25
C GLU A 21 -3.58 -6.64 6.08
N VAL A 22 -2.50 -6.16 5.45
CA VAL A 22 -1.20 -5.97 6.11
C VAL A 22 -1.26 -4.90 7.21
N PHE A 23 -1.95 -3.79 6.96
CA PHE A 23 -2.09 -2.69 7.92
C PHE A 23 -3.44 -2.71 8.64
N GLY A 24 -3.96 -3.89 9.02
CA GLY A 24 -5.33 -4.11 9.53
C GLY A 24 -5.95 -3.03 10.43
N ASN A 25 -5.17 -2.44 11.35
CA ASN A 25 -5.63 -1.39 12.28
C ASN A 25 -5.59 0.04 11.71
N SER A 26 -5.10 0.22 10.49
CA SER A 26 -4.97 1.52 9.81
C SER A 26 -6.14 1.75 8.87
N GLU A 27 -6.53 3.00 8.70
CA GLU A 27 -7.36 3.42 7.59
C GLU A 27 -6.52 3.39 6.30
N VAL A 28 -7.08 2.77 5.25
CA VAL A 28 -6.44 2.63 3.95
C VAL A 28 -7.38 3.19 2.91
N SER A 29 -6.88 4.06 2.03
CA SER A 29 -7.68 4.64 0.94
C SER A 29 -6.81 4.95 -0.27
N VAL A 30 -7.42 4.84 -1.46
CA VAL A 30 -6.80 5.29 -2.71
C VAL A 30 -6.76 6.81 -2.76
N LYS A 31 -5.55 7.36 -2.86
CA LYS A 31 -5.32 8.80 -3.05
C LYS A 31 -5.36 9.20 -4.51
N LYS A 32 -4.67 8.44 -5.37
CA LYS A 32 -4.58 8.74 -6.80
C LYS A 32 -4.21 7.52 -7.63
N ASP A 33 -4.92 7.35 -8.73
CA ASP A 33 -4.61 6.35 -9.75
C ASP A 33 -3.87 7.02 -10.93
N TYR A 34 -2.69 6.51 -11.29
CA TYR A 34 -1.87 6.98 -12.41
C TYR A 34 -1.94 6.07 -13.64
N GLY A 35 -2.86 5.10 -13.66
CA GLY A 35 -2.96 4.07 -14.69
C GLY A 35 -1.99 2.91 -14.43
N ILE A 36 -0.68 3.18 -14.34
CA ILE A 36 0.38 2.18 -14.14
C ILE A 36 0.70 1.88 -12.66
N SER A 37 0.46 2.86 -11.79
CA SER A 37 0.66 2.75 -10.34
C SER A 37 -0.46 3.49 -9.60
N VAL A 38 -0.57 3.23 -8.31
CA VAL A 38 -1.58 3.84 -7.44
C VAL A 38 -0.92 4.35 -6.16
N ASP A 39 -1.30 5.55 -5.74
CA ASP A 39 -1.00 6.05 -4.40
C ASP A 39 -2.07 5.57 -3.43
N ILE A 40 -1.65 4.85 -2.40
CA ILE A 40 -2.48 4.43 -1.27
C ILE A 40 -2.03 5.17 -0.02
N VAL A 41 -2.97 5.84 0.63
CA VAL A 41 -2.76 6.46 1.94
C VAL A 41 -3.06 5.44 3.00
N VAL A 42 -2.10 5.24 3.90
CA VAL A 42 -2.26 4.45 5.12
C VAL A 42 -2.18 5.40 6.31
N THR A 43 -3.20 5.42 7.16
CA THR A 43 -3.29 6.28 8.35
C THR A 43 -3.54 5.40 9.58
N GLY A 44 -2.56 5.27 10.48
CA GLY A 44 -2.70 4.53 11.73
C GLY A 44 -3.16 5.42 12.89
N GLU A 45 -3.80 4.85 13.92
CA GLU A 45 -4.32 5.60 15.09
C GLU A 45 -3.28 6.46 15.82
N ASN A 46 -1.97 6.19 15.64
CA ASN A 46 -0.87 6.95 16.26
C ASN A 46 0.19 7.45 15.25
N GLY A 47 -0.09 7.42 13.94
CA GLY A 47 0.89 7.80 12.90
C GLY A 47 2.12 6.89 12.76
N LEU A 48 2.22 5.84 13.58
CA LEU A 48 3.23 4.80 13.47
C LEU A 48 2.82 3.81 12.37
N HIS A 49 3.64 3.75 11.33
CA HIS A 49 3.56 2.71 10.30
C HIS A 49 4.62 1.67 10.62
N SER A 50 4.25 0.39 10.73
CA SER A 50 5.20 -0.66 11.10
C SER A 50 6.14 -0.97 9.92
N LEU A 51 7.44 -0.98 10.19
CA LEU A 51 8.44 -1.50 9.25
C LEU A 51 8.17 -2.99 8.91
N GLU A 52 7.55 -3.72 9.85
CA GLU A 52 7.08 -5.08 9.62
C GLU A 52 6.01 -5.16 8.53
N GLY A 53 5.06 -4.22 8.50
CA GLY A 53 4.03 -4.20 7.45
C GLY A 53 4.61 -3.90 6.06
N LEU A 54 5.64 -3.04 5.99
CA LEU A 54 6.34 -2.81 4.72
C LEU A 54 7.04 -4.08 4.23
N LYS A 55 7.69 -4.82 5.13
CA LYS A 55 8.34 -6.09 4.81
C LYS A 55 7.31 -7.17 4.41
N GLU A 56 6.14 -7.18 5.04
CA GLU A 56 5.07 -8.11 4.68
C GLU A 56 4.48 -7.78 3.31
N LEU A 57 4.38 -6.50 2.93
CA LEU A 57 3.98 -6.09 1.59
C LEU A 57 4.93 -6.61 0.50
N GLU A 58 6.23 -6.82 0.79
CA GLU A 58 7.18 -7.43 -0.16
C GLU A 58 6.81 -8.88 -0.53
N SER A 59 5.92 -9.53 0.23
CA SER A 59 5.36 -10.85 -0.13
C SER A 59 4.22 -10.78 -1.14
N TYR A 60 3.59 -9.60 -1.28
CA TYR A 60 2.47 -9.34 -2.20
C TYR A 60 2.92 -8.60 -3.47
N PHE A 61 3.87 -7.69 -3.32
CA PHE A 61 4.44 -6.88 -4.41
C PHE A 61 5.95 -7.02 -4.38
N ASN A 62 6.63 -6.95 -5.53
CA ASN A 62 8.08 -6.93 -5.48
C ASN A 62 8.55 -5.62 -4.83
N ASP A 63 9.69 -5.67 -4.13
CA ASP A 63 10.26 -4.50 -3.43
C ASP A 63 10.42 -3.28 -4.37
N TYR A 64 10.83 -3.51 -5.63
CA TYR A 64 10.95 -2.45 -6.64
C TYR A 64 9.61 -1.86 -7.13
N ASP A 65 8.49 -2.51 -6.84
CA ASP A 65 7.14 -2.04 -7.18
C ASP A 65 6.55 -1.12 -6.11
N ILE A 66 7.17 -1.03 -4.92
CA ILE A 66 6.70 -0.22 -3.80
C ILE A 66 7.62 1.00 -3.62
N ARG A 67 7.03 2.19 -3.49
CA ARG A 67 7.76 3.41 -3.10
C ARG A 67 7.01 4.09 -1.97
N ILE A 68 7.75 4.61 -1.00
CA ILE A 68 7.18 5.27 0.19
C ILE A 68 7.45 6.77 0.09
N TRP A 69 6.42 7.58 0.37
CA TRP A 69 6.48 9.04 0.44
C TRP A 69 5.94 9.57 1.78
#